data_AF-A0A6L9VGX5-F1
#
_entry.id   AF-A0A6L9VGX5-F1
#
_cell.length_a   1.000
_cell.length_b   1.000
_cell.length_c   1.000
_cell.angle_alpha   90.00
_cell.angle_beta   90.00
_cell.angle_gamma   90.00
#
_symmetry.space_group_name_H-M   'P 1'
#
loop_
_entity.id
_entity.type
_entity.pdbx_description
1 polymer ?
#
loop_
_entity_poly.entity_id
_entity_poly.type
_entity_poly.pdbx_seq_one_letter_code
_entity_poly.pdbx_strand_id
1 'polypeptide(L)'
;MNSYEAKLEARRERLLTRAQEANKNADSLHKKARSMAGAIPFGQPILVGHHSESRDRNYRERIHKTFGKAFAEMDNAQHYASKAAAVGTGGVSSDDPDAVAKLRKELQAMEASQERMKAANKVIRTKKTPEEREAALISQGFTAAVAADILKPDFCGRVGFPSYALSNNTANMRRVRLRIDELEKRKASADVERRGDGFTYREDVAENRVMFLFDAKPDQATRTLLKRYGFKWSPSRDGQPWVRQLNNAGIYNGRQVFDALNSSNIGDI
;
A
#
# COMPACT_ATOMS: atom_id res chain seq x y z
N MET A 1 20.14 -1.56 -4.26
CA MET A 1 18.69 -1.31 -4.41
C MET A 1 18.21 -2.14 -5.57
N ASN A 2 17.23 -3.01 -5.35
CA ASN A 2 16.71 -3.85 -6.43
C ASN A 2 15.78 -3.05 -7.37
N SER A 3 15.40 -3.61 -8.52
CA SER A 3 14.59 -2.90 -9.52
C SER A 3 13.18 -2.52 -9.02
N TYR A 4 12.62 -3.29 -8.10
CA TYR A 4 11.33 -3.01 -7.47
C TYR A 4 11.43 -1.85 -6.46
N GLU A 5 12.45 -1.86 -5.62
CA GLU A 5 12.75 -0.79 -4.67
C GLU A 5 13.02 0.53 -5.41
N ALA A 6 13.77 0.52 -6.50
CA ALA A 6 14.01 1.71 -7.32
C ALA A 6 12.70 2.30 -7.87
N LYS A 7 11.73 1.45 -8.28
CA LYS A 7 10.40 1.89 -8.72
C LYS A 7 9.60 2.53 -7.57
N LEU A 8 9.71 2.00 -6.36
CA LEU A 8 9.08 2.58 -5.17
C LEU A 8 9.70 3.94 -4.82
N GLU A 9 11.03 4.04 -4.83
CA GLU A 9 11.72 5.30 -4.58
C GLU A 9 11.34 6.37 -5.61
N ALA A 10 11.40 6.05 -6.90
CA ALA A 10 11.00 6.99 -7.96
C ALA A 10 9.54 7.46 -7.82
N ARG A 11 8.65 6.56 -7.38
CA ARG A 11 7.26 6.92 -7.06
C ARG A 11 7.18 7.85 -5.85
N ARG A 12 7.94 7.58 -4.80
CA ARG A 12 7.99 8.40 -3.58
C ARG A 12 8.52 9.79 -3.90
N GLU A 13 9.64 9.88 -4.60
CA GLU A 13 10.26 11.13 -5.02
C GLU A 13 9.29 11.98 -5.83
N ARG A 14 8.63 11.41 -6.85
CA ARG A 14 7.62 12.13 -7.64
C ARG A 14 6.48 12.68 -6.78
N LEU A 15 6.04 11.95 -5.76
CA LEU A 15 5.00 12.43 -4.84
C LEU A 15 5.51 13.55 -3.94
N LEU A 16 6.75 13.46 -3.47
CA LEU A 16 7.40 14.51 -2.69
C LEU A 16 7.59 15.79 -3.50
N THR A 17 8.02 15.69 -4.76
CA THR A 17 8.11 16.84 -5.67
C THR A 17 6.76 17.54 -5.82
N ARG A 18 5.68 16.79 -6.03
CA ARG A 18 4.32 17.35 -6.10
C ARG A 18 3.88 18.00 -4.80
N ALA A 19 4.22 17.43 -3.65
CA ALA A 19 3.94 18.04 -2.34
C ALA A 19 4.70 19.36 -2.17
N GLN A 20 5.98 19.41 -2.57
CA GLN A 20 6.79 20.62 -2.51
C GLN A 20 6.25 21.72 -3.45
N GLU A 21 5.86 21.37 -4.67
CA GLU A 21 5.23 22.30 -5.62
C GLU A 21 3.92 22.86 -5.08
N ALA A 22 3.05 22.00 -4.52
CA ALA A 22 1.80 22.43 -3.89
C ALA A 22 2.05 23.37 -2.70
N ASN A 23 3.04 23.08 -1.84
CA ASN A 23 3.44 23.97 -0.76
C ASN A 23 3.92 25.35 -1.27
N LYS A 24 4.77 25.37 -2.31
CA LYS A 24 5.22 26.63 -2.92
C LYS A 24 4.05 27.45 -3.47
N ASN A 25 3.08 26.79 -4.09
CA ASN A 25 1.87 27.43 -4.60
C ASN A 25 1.00 27.98 -3.46
N ALA A 26 0.79 27.19 -2.41
CA ALA A 26 0.04 27.60 -1.23
C ALA A 26 0.68 28.83 -0.57
N ASP A 27 2.00 28.82 -0.36
CA ASP A 27 2.73 29.95 0.22
C ASP A 27 2.60 31.22 -0.62
N SER A 28 2.72 31.09 -1.95
CA SER A 28 2.57 32.22 -2.89
C SER A 28 1.16 32.81 -2.83
N LEU A 29 0.13 31.95 -2.89
CA LEU A 29 -1.27 32.38 -2.81
C LEU A 29 -1.61 33.00 -1.45
N HIS A 30 -1.10 32.42 -0.37
CA HIS A 30 -1.29 32.93 0.99
C HIS A 30 -0.63 34.29 1.16
N LYS A 31 0.63 34.46 0.71
CA LYS A 31 1.34 35.76 0.70
C LYS A 31 0.57 36.81 -0.11
N LYS A 32 0.05 36.43 -1.29
CA LYS A 32 -0.77 37.31 -2.13
C LYS A 32 -2.07 37.73 -1.43
N ALA A 33 -2.82 36.79 -0.86
CA ALA A 33 -4.06 37.06 -0.16
C ALA A 33 -3.82 37.96 1.07
N ARG A 34 -2.73 37.71 1.81
CA ARG A 34 -2.30 38.53 2.95
C ARG A 34 -1.93 39.96 2.52
N SER A 35 -1.20 40.13 1.42
CA SER A 35 -0.89 41.45 0.86
C SER A 35 -2.16 42.20 0.43
N MET A 36 -3.10 41.52 -0.23
CA MET A 36 -4.39 42.12 -0.60
C MET A 36 -5.21 42.54 0.62
N ALA A 37 -5.24 41.71 1.67
CA ALA A 37 -5.92 42.00 2.92
C ALA A 37 -5.29 43.18 3.66
N GLY A 38 -3.97 43.31 3.62
CA GLY A 38 -3.24 44.43 4.23
C GLY A 38 -3.56 45.80 3.63
N ALA A 39 -4.16 45.86 2.44
CA ALA A 39 -4.64 47.11 1.85
C ALA A 39 -5.94 47.64 2.50
N ILE A 40 -6.64 46.82 3.29
CA ILE A 40 -7.83 47.21 4.05
C ILE A 40 -7.40 47.53 5.49
N PRO A 41 -7.52 48.80 5.94
CA PRO A 41 -7.35 49.15 7.34
C PRO A 41 -8.14 48.25 8.28
N PHE A 42 -7.49 47.82 9.36
CA PHE A 42 -8.11 46.94 10.34
C PHE A 42 -9.35 47.60 10.96
N GLY A 43 -10.47 46.86 10.98
CA GLY A 43 -11.74 47.33 11.53
C GLY A 43 -12.58 48.20 10.58
N GLN A 44 -12.15 48.46 9.34
CA GLN A 44 -12.94 49.25 8.40
C GLN A 44 -14.24 48.52 7.98
N PRO A 45 -15.44 49.07 8.27
CA PRO A 45 -16.70 48.46 7.87
C PRO A 45 -16.95 48.65 6.37
N ILE A 46 -17.81 47.81 5.78
CA ILE A 46 -18.33 48.02 4.43
C ILE A 46 -19.32 49.20 4.50
N LEU A 47 -19.12 50.22 3.67
CA LEU A 47 -20.04 51.35 3.56
C LEU A 47 -21.27 50.95 2.74
N VAL A 48 -22.31 50.47 3.42
CA VAL A 48 -23.57 50.03 2.78
C VAL A 48 -24.30 51.24 2.19
N GLY A 49 -24.75 51.14 0.93
CA GLY A 49 -25.43 52.20 0.20
C GLY A 49 -24.51 53.24 -0.45
N HIS A 50 -23.19 53.16 -0.24
CA HIS A 50 -22.21 54.06 -0.87
C HIS A 50 -21.84 53.56 -2.27
N HIS A 51 -21.48 54.48 -3.19
CA HIS A 51 -21.13 54.13 -4.58
C HIS A 51 -19.91 53.17 -4.70
N SER A 52 -19.11 53.03 -3.64
CA SER A 52 -17.96 52.11 -3.56
C SER A 52 -18.29 50.73 -3.00
N GLU A 53 -19.50 50.51 -2.49
CA GLU A 53 -19.91 49.28 -1.79
C GLU A 53 -19.62 48.03 -2.62
N SER A 54 -20.10 47.99 -3.86
CA SER A 54 -19.95 46.83 -4.75
C SER A 54 -18.48 46.51 -5.01
N ARG A 55 -17.64 47.55 -5.14
CA ARG A 55 -16.20 47.37 -5.38
C ARG A 55 -15.49 46.79 -4.15
N ASP A 56 -15.82 47.28 -2.95
CA ASP A 56 -15.25 46.76 -1.70
C ASP A 56 -15.67 45.31 -1.45
N ARG A 57 -16.96 44.97 -1.63
CA ARG A 57 -17.46 43.59 -1.53
C ARG A 57 -16.72 42.65 -2.48
N ASN A 58 -16.60 43.01 -3.75
CA ASN A 58 -15.90 42.20 -4.74
C ASN A 58 -14.41 42.03 -4.39
N TYR A 59 -13.77 43.07 -3.85
CA TYR A 59 -12.37 43.00 -3.44
C TYR A 59 -12.17 42.05 -2.25
N ARG A 60 -13.00 42.16 -1.21
CA ARG A 60 -13.01 41.24 -0.05
C ARG A 60 -13.31 39.80 -0.47
N GLU A 61 -14.25 39.60 -1.39
CA GLU A 61 -14.55 38.27 -1.93
C GLU A 61 -13.35 37.67 -2.67
N ARG A 62 -12.61 38.47 -3.44
CA ARG A 62 -11.36 38.01 -4.10
C ARG A 62 -10.28 37.61 -3.09
N ILE A 63 -10.14 38.33 -1.98
CA ILE A 63 -9.24 37.95 -0.88
C ILE A 63 -9.65 36.57 -0.34
N HIS A 64 -10.92 36.41 0.00
CA HIS A 64 -11.47 35.16 0.52
C HIS A 64 -11.24 33.99 -0.46
N LYS A 65 -11.56 34.17 -1.75
CA LYS A 65 -11.30 33.17 -2.80
C LYS A 65 -9.81 32.83 -2.93
N THR A 66 -8.91 33.81 -2.76
CA THR A 66 -7.46 33.58 -2.85
C THR A 66 -6.95 32.79 -1.64
N PHE A 67 -7.43 33.10 -0.42
CA PHE A 67 -7.16 32.28 0.76
C PHE A 67 -7.71 30.86 0.60
N GLY A 68 -8.95 30.71 0.13
CA GLY A 68 -9.54 29.39 -0.14
C GLY A 68 -8.69 28.54 -1.09
N LYS A 69 -8.14 29.15 -2.15
CA LYS A 69 -7.18 28.47 -3.04
C LYS A 69 -5.88 28.09 -2.33
N ALA A 70 -5.34 28.98 -1.47
CA ALA A 70 -4.12 28.69 -0.72
C ALA A 70 -4.30 27.49 0.22
N PHE A 71 -5.43 27.43 0.94
CA PHE A 71 -5.74 26.31 1.83
C PHE A 71 -5.97 25.00 1.06
N ALA A 72 -6.66 25.05 -0.09
CA ALA A 72 -6.82 23.88 -0.95
C ALA A 72 -5.46 23.33 -1.46
N GLU A 73 -4.50 24.21 -1.77
CA GLU A 73 -3.14 23.79 -2.13
C GLU A 73 -2.36 23.22 -0.94
N MET A 74 -2.55 23.74 0.28
CA MET A 74 -2.01 23.14 1.51
C MET A 74 -2.55 21.73 1.72
N ASP A 75 -3.86 21.52 1.58
CA ASP A 75 -4.48 20.20 1.70
C ASP A 75 -3.93 19.23 0.65
N ASN A 76 -3.76 19.70 -0.60
CA ASN A 76 -3.13 18.93 -1.67
C ASN A 76 -1.69 18.54 -1.32
N ALA A 77 -0.91 19.46 -0.75
CA ALA A 77 0.47 19.19 -0.33
C ALA A 77 0.52 18.10 0.76
N GLN A 78 -0.33 18.22 1.79
CA GLN A 78 -0.43 17.21 2.86
C GLN A 78 -0.89 15.86 2.32
N HIS A 79 -1.84 15.84 1.39
CA HIS A 79 -2.30 14.63 0.73
C HIS A 79 -1.17 13.94 -0.05
N TYR A 80 -0.36 14.68 -0.82
CA TYR A 80 0.79 14.09 -1.53
C TYR A 80 1.90 13.62 -0.59
N ALA A 81 2.21 14.38 0.46
CA ALA A 81 3.17 13.98 1.49
C ALA A 81 2.73 12.69 2.19
N SER A 82 1.45 12.59 2.55
CA SER A 82 0.89 11.37 3.17
C SER A 82 0.95 10.18 2.22
N LYS A 83 0.65 10.39 0.93
CA LYS A 83 0.83 9.35 -0.10
C LYS A 83 2.27 8.92 -0.27
N ALA A 84 3.23 9.85 -0.18
CA ALA A 84 4.66 9.54 -0.26
C ALA A 84 5.11 8.71 0.95
N ALA A 85 4.68 9.08 2.16
CA ALA A 85 4.96 8.35 3.40
C ALA A 85 4.38 6.93 3.37
N ALA A 86 3.24 6.72 2.73
CA ALA A 86 2.62 5.40 2.57
C ALA A 86 3.30 4.52 1.49
N VAL A 87 4.21 5.06 0.67
CA VAL A 87 4.94 4.24 -0.31
C VAL A 87 5.86 3.27 0.43
N GLY A 88 5.70 1.98 0.17
CA GLY A 88 6.55 0.93 0.76
C GLY A 88 6.17 0.48 2.17
N THR A 89 5.10 1.04 2.77
CA THR A 89 4.58 0.57 4.07
C THR A 89 3.66 -0.64 3.95
N GLY A 90 3.27 -1.00 2.72
CA GLY A 90 2.57 -2.26 2.45
C GLY A 90 3.46 -3.46 2.76
N GLY A 91 2.84 -4.62 2.94
CA GLY A 91 3.59 -5.87 3.11
C GLY A 91 4.45 -6.22 1.88
N VAL A 92 5.31 -7.24 2.03
CA VAL A 92 6.20 -7.72 0.96
C VAL A 92 5.40 -8.01 -0.31
N SER A 93 5.76 -7.38 -1.43
CA SER A 93 5.11 -7.58 -2.73
C SER A 93 5.64 -8.83 -3.43
N SER A 94 4.81 -9.53 -4.21
CA SER A 94 5.29 -10.63 -5.05
C SER A 94 6.10 -10.16 -6.26
N ASP A 95 5.96 -8.88 -6.64
CA ASP A 95 6.74 -8.28 -7.73
C ASP A 95 8.17 -7.90 -7.29
N ASP A 96 8.48 -8.05 -6.00
CA ASP A 96 9.83 -7.86 -5.47
C ASP A 96 10.65 -9.13 -5.73
N PRO A 97 11.77 -9.07 -6.46
CA PRO A 97 12.61 -10.25 -6.71
C PRO A 97 13.14 -10.89 -5.41
N ASP A 98 13.26 -10.10 -4.34
CA ASP A 98 13.74 -10.54 -3.03
C ASP A 98 12.59 -10.91 -2.07
N ALA A 99 11.35 -11.01 -2.57
CA ALA A 99 10.16 -11.26 -1.75
C ALA A 99 10.30 -12.48 -0.83
N VAL A 100 10.77 -13.60 -1.39
CA VAL A 100 10.96 -14.86 -0.64
C VAL A 100 12.01 -14.68 0.46
N ALA A 101 13.12 -14.01 0.17
CA ALA A 101 14.18 -13.75 1.15
C ALA A 101 13.67 -12.86 2.30
N LYS A 102 12.92 -11.80 1.98
CA LYS A 102 12.31 -10.89 2.96
C LYS A 102 11.30 -11.63 3.84
N LEU A 103 10.42 -12.44 3.26
CA LEU A 103 9.44 -13.25 3.99
C LEU A 103 10.10 -14.31 4.90
N ARG A 104 11.19 -14.95 4.44
CA ARG A 104 11.95 -15.88 5.28
C ARG A 104 12.59 -15.18 6.49
N LYS A 105 13.11 -13.97 6.31
CA LYS A 105 13.63 -13.14 7.41
C LYS A 105 12.53 -12.75 8.40
N GLU A 106 11.34 -12.36 7.92
CA GLU A 106 10.18 -12.10 8.77
C GLU A 106 9.76 -13.35 9.55
N LEU A 107 9.76 -14.53 8.89
CA LEU A 107 9.43 -15.79 9.53
C LEU A 107 10.41 -16.14 10.65
N GLN A 108 11.72 -15.99 10.41
CA GLN A 108 12.75 -16.21 11.44
C GLN A 108 12.56 -15.27 12.64
N ALA A 109 12.21 -14.00 12.40
CA ALA A 109 11.91 -13.05 13.48
C ALA A 109 10.67 -13.47 14.29
N MET A 110 9.62 -13.97 13.63
CA MET A 110 8.41 -14.49 14.28
C MET A 110 8.71 -15.75 15.10
N GLU A 111 9.55 -16.65 14.59
CA GLU A 111 9.99 -17.87 15.29
C GLU A 111 10.81 -17.51 16.54
N ALA A 112 11.77 -16.60 16.42
CA ALA A 112 12.55 -16.10 17.54
C ALA A 112 11.70 -15.37 18.59
N SER A 113 10.66 -14.64 18.15
CA SER A 113 9.68 -14.03 19.07
C SER A 113 8.84 -15.09 19.79
N GLN A 114 8.40 -16.13 19.08
CA GLN A 114 7.62 -17.23 19.66
C GLN A 114 8.39 -17.95 20.77
N GLU A 115 9.63 -18.32 20.51
CA GLU A 115 10.45 -19.02 21.49
C GLU A 115 10.80 -18.14 22.69
N ARG A 116 11.05 -16.84 22.48
CA ARG A 116 11.21 -15.87 23.59
C ARG A 116 9.96 -15.79 24.47
N MET A 117 8.77 -15.69 23.88
CA MET A 117 7.52 -15.64 24.65
C MET A 117 7.28 -16.93 25.44
N LYS A 118 7.52 -18.09 24.83
CA LYS A 118 7.40 -19.39 25.51
C LYS A 118 8.40 -19.54 26.66
N ALA A 119 9.65 -19.13 26.46
CA ALA A 119 10.70 -19.18 27.46
C ALA A 119 10.36 -18.30 28.68
N ALA A 120 9.88 -17.08 28.43
CA ALA A 120 9.41 -16.17 29.48
C ALA A 120 8.23 -16.76 30.27
N ASN A 121 7.21 -17.27 29.59
CA ASN A 121 6.06 -17.90 30.25
C ASN A 121 6.45 -19.15 31.05
N LYS A 122 7.45 -19.91 30.56
CA LYS A 122 8.02 -21.05 31.31
C LYS A 122 8.67 -20.57 32.60
N VAL A 123 9.47 -19.50 32.57
CA VAL A 123 10.09 -18.91 33.77
C VAL A 123 9.02 -18.52 34.79
N ILE A 124 8.02 -17.76 34.36
CA ILE A 124 6.94 -17.25 35.22
C ILE A 124 6.19 -18.40 35.90
N ARG A 125 5.93 -19.49 35.18
CA ARG A 125 5.26 -20.68 35.73
C ARG A 125 6.13 -21.44 36.74
N THR A 126 7.45 -21.41 36.59
CA THR A 126 8.38 -22.18 37.43
C THR A 126 8.84 -21.45 38.70
N LYS A 127 9.01 -20.12 38.63
CA LYS A 127 9.51 -19.30 39.74
C LYS A 127 8.37 -18.78 40.60
N LYS A 128 8.59 -18.72 41.91
CA LYS A 128 7.53 -18.46 42.90
C LYS A 128 7.42 -16.99 43.24
N THR A 129 8.54 -16.30 43.44
CA THR A 129 8.54 -14.89 43.84
C THR A 129 8.66 -13.95 42.63
N PRO A 130 8.11 -12.73 42.69
CA PRO A 130 8.27 -11.73 41.64
C PRO A 130 9.74 -11.38 41.36
N GLU A 131 10.58 -11.29 42.39
CA GLU A 131 11.99 -10.94 42.28
C GLU A 131 12.79 -12.05 41.55
N GLU A 132 12.48 -13.32 41.85
CA GLU A 132 13.08 -14.46 41.15
C GLU A 132 12.67 -14.51 39.68
N ARG A 133 11.41 -14.15 39.38
CA ARG A 133 10.90 -14.09 38.00
C ARG A 133 11.59 -12.99 37.22
N GLU A 134 11.71 -11.80 37.79
CA GLU A 134 12.35 -10.65 37.17
C GLU A 134 13.84 -10.92 36.90
N ALA A 135 14.58 -11.40 37.89
CA ALA A 135 15.98 -11.76 37.74
C ALA A 135 16.20 -12.82 36.64
N ALA A 136 15.32 -13.83 36.58
CA ALA A 136 15.38 -14.87 35.56
C ALA A 136 15.02 -14.35 34.15
N LEU A 137 14.07 -13.43 34.02
CA LEU A 137 13.76 -12.77 32.74
C LEU A 137 14.92 -11.89 32.27
N ILE A 138 15.55 -11.14 33.17
CA ILE A 138 16.74 -10.32 32.85
C ILE A 138 17.90 -11.23 32.37
N SER A 139 18.12 -12.36 33.04
CA SER A 139 19.11 -13.35 32.61
C SER A 139 18.82 -13.95 31.23
N GLN A 140 17.55 -14.01 30.80
CA GLN A 140 17.15 -14.40 29.44
C GLN A 140 17.31 -13.28 28.40
N GLY A 141 17.82 -12.11 28.78
CA GLY A 141 18.07 -10.99 27.88
C GLY A 141 16.91 -10.02 27.73
N PHE A 142 15.89 -10.09 28.59
CA PHE A 142 14.89 -9.01 28.68
C PHE A 142 15.47 -7.82 29.44
N THR A 143 15.08 -6.59 29.07
CA THR A 143 15.42 -5.42 29.86
C THR A 143 14.57 -5.39 31.13
N ALA A 144 15.05 -4.73 32.19
CA ALA A 144 14.29 -4.62 33.45
C ALA A 144 12.88 -4.02 33.22
N ALA A 145 12.78 -2.99 32.38
CA ALA A 145 11.49 -2.38 32.02
C ALA A 145 10.52 -3.37 31.34
N VAL A 146 11.02 -4.21 30.42
CA VAL A 146 10.19 -5.21 29.74
C VAL A 146 9.84 -6.35 30.68
N ALA A 147 10.76 -6.79 31.54
CA ALA A 147 10.48 -7.82 32.54
C ALA A 147 9.37 -7.37 33.52
N ALA A 148 9.43 -6.13 33.99
CA ALA A 148 8.40 -5.54 34.84
C ALA A 148 7.02 -5.48 34.13
N ASP A 149 6.99 -5.11 32.85
CA ASP A 149 5.75 -5.08 32.07
C ASP A 149 5.16 -6.49 31.85
N ILE A 150 6.00 -7.48 31.55
CA ILE A 150 5.58 -8.90 31.44
C ILE A 150 4.98 -9.42 32.75
N LEU A 151 5.50 -8.98 33.90
CA LEU A 151 5.04 -9.39 35.22
C LEU A 151 3.84 -8.60 35.73
N LYS A 152 3.45 -7.52 35.04
CA LYS A 152 2.26 -6.76 35.36
C LYS A 152 1.01 -7.63 35.10
N PRO A 153 0.16 -7.84 36.12
CA PRO A 153 -1.05 -8.61 35.92
C PRO A 153 -2.01 -7.94 34.93
N ASP A 154 -2.66 -8.75 34.10
CA ASP A 154 -3.79 -8.30 33.27
C ASP A 154 -5.05 -8.05 34.12
N PHE A 155 -6.14 -7.63 33.48
CA PHE A 155 -7.45 -7.41 34.13
C PHE A 155 -7.96 -8.64 34.90
N CYS A 156 -7.52 -9.85 34.55
CA CYS A 156 -7.88 -11.10 35.21
C CYS A 156 -6.79 -11.63 36.16
N GLY A 157 -5.77 -10.83 36.49
CA GLY A 157 -4.68 -11.21 37.39
C GLY A 157 -3.65 -12.16 36.77
N ARG A 158 -3.67 -12.38 35.45
CA ARG A 158 -2.70 -13.25 34.76
C ARG A 158 -1.44 -12.47 34.41
N VAL A 159 -0.30 -13.12 34.53
CA VAL A 159 1.03 -12.54 34.25
C VAL A 159 1.71 -13.31 33.11
N GLY A 160 2.61 -12.65 32.40
CA GLY A 160 3.32 -13.19 31.26
C GLY A 160 2.72 -12.81 29.91
N PHE A 161 3.29 -13.37 28.85
CA PHE A 161 2.76 -13.19 27.51
C PHE A 161 1.39 -13.89 27.40
N PRO A 162 0.35 -13.19 26.94
CA PRO A 162 -0.99 -13.74 26.89
C PRO A 162 -1.10 -14.84 25.82
N SER A 163 -1.99 -15.81 26.05
CA SER A 163 -2.18 -16.95 25.15
C SER A 163 -2.57 -16.54 23.73
N TYR A 164 -3.38 -15.49 23.58
CA TYR A 164 -3.77 -14.99 22.26
C TYR A 164 -2.58 -14.46 21.46
N ALA A 165 -1.54 -13.90 22.10
CA ALA A 165 -0.36 -13.40 21.40
C ALA A 165 0.44 -14.55 20.77
N LEU A 166 0.62 -15.65 21.52
CA LEU A 166 1.25 -16.88 21.04
C LEU A 166 0.46 -17.54 19.89
N SER A 167 -0.87 -17.61 20.03
CA SER A 167 -1.76 -18.17 19.00
C SER A 167 -1.76 -17.32 17.73
N ASN A 168 -1.86 -16.00 17.86
CA ASN A 168 -1.81 -15.08 16.74
C ASN A 168 -0.46 -15.17 16.00
N ASN A 169 0.65 -15.21 16.74
CA ASN A 169 1.97 -15.36 16.14
C ASN A 169 2.12 -16.71 15.40
N THR A 170 1.56 -17.80 15.96
CA THR A 170 1.53 -19.11 15.28
C THR A 170 0.73 -19.07 13.97
N ALA A 171 -0.44 -18.42 13.98
CA ALA A 171 -1.23 -18.24 12.78
C ALA A 171 -0.50 -17.36 11.74
N ASN A 172 0.19 -16.31 12.17
CA ASN A 172 1.03 -15.46 11.33
C ASN A 172 2.14 -16.28 10.65
N MET A 173 2.91 -17.06 11.43
CA MET A 173 3.96 -17.93 10.90
C MET A 173 3.42 -18.91 9.85
N ARG A 174 2.28 -19.56 10.12
CA ARG A 174 1.63 -20.48 9.16
C ARG A 174 1.30 -19.77 7.85
N ARG A 175 0.70 -18.57 7.91
CA ARG A 175 0.37 -17.77 6.72
C ARG A 175 1.63 -17.39 5.93
N VAL A 176 2.69 -16.96 6.61
CA VAL A 176 3.95 -16.58 5.94
C VAL A 176 4.59 -17.79 5.27
N ARG A 177 4.61 -18.96 5.92
CA ARG A 177 5.10 -20.22 5.31
C ARG A 177 4.32 -20.61 4.06
N LEU A 178 2.99 -20.58 4.11
CA LEU A 178 2.15 -20.86 2.93
C LEU A 178 2.44 -19.89 1.78
N ARG A 179 2.64 -18.61 2.11
CA ARG A 179 2.98 -17.58 1.12
C ARG A 179 4.35 -17.79 0.50
N ILE A 180 5.35 -18.21 1.28
CA ILE A 180 6.69 -18.55 0.77
C ILE A 180 6.59 -19.71 -0.21
N ASP A 181 5.95 -20.82 0.18
CA ASP A 181 5.75 -21.99 -0.66
C ASP A 181 5.02 -21.65 -1.97
N GLU A 182 3.99 -20.80 -1.89
CA GLU A 182 3.25 -20.34 -3.06
C GLU A 182 4.15 -19.53 -4.03
N LEU A 183 4.96 -18.61 -3.52
CA LEU A 183 5.87 -17.82 -4.37
C LEU A 183 7.00 -18.67 -4.97
N GLU A 184 7.52 -19.65 -4.22
CA GLU A 184 8.53 -20.59 -4.69
C GLU A 184 7.99 -21.49 -5.81
N LYS A 185 6.81 -22.07 -5.62
CA LYS A 185 6.13 -22.87 -6.65
C LYS A 185 5.89 -22.07 -7.92
N ARG A 186 5.44 -20.82 -7.80
CA ARG A 186 5.25 -19.94 -8.96
C ARG A 186 6.57 -19.67 -9.66
N LYS A 187 7.64 -19.34 -8.93
CA LYS A 187 8.96 -19.07 -9.52
C LYS A 187 9.56 -20.30 -10.20
N ALA A 188 9.23 -21.50 -9.74
CA ALA A 188 9.65 -22.77 -10.34
C ALA A 188 8.74 -23.24 -11.50
N SER A 189 7.60 -22.58 -11.73
CA SER A 189 6.70 -22.93 -12.82
C SER A 189 7.28 -22.49 -14.16
N ALA A 190 6.92 -23.20 -15.23
CA ALA A 190 7.26 -22.80 -16.59
C ALA A 190 6.28 -21.75 -17.12
N ASP A 191 6.75 -20.92 -18.04
CA ASP A 191 5.88 -20.06 -18.83
C ASP A 191 4.87 -20.91 -19.62
N VAL A 192 3.64 -20.42 -19.73
CA VAL A 192 2.59 -21.05 -20.54
C VAL A 192 2.21 -20.10 -21.66
N GLU A 193 2.22 -20.58 -22.90
CA GLU A 193 1.71 -19.83 -24.05
C GLU A 193 0.64 -20.66 -24.77
N ARG A 194 -0.47 -20.03 -25.13
CA ARG A 194 -1.55 -20.63 -25.89
C ARG A 194 -2.04 -19.64 -26.94
N ARG A 195 -2.15 -20.10 -28.18
CA ARG A 195 -2.74 -19.31 -29.27
C ARG A 195 -4.25 -19.51 -29.31
N GLY A 196 -4.97 -18.40 -29.44
CA GLY A 196 -6.38 -18.36 -29.83
C GLY A 196 -6.50 -17.72 -31.21
N ASP A 197 -7.73 -17.44 -31.62
CA ASP A 197 -7.99 -16.78 -32.90
C ASP A 197 -7.78 -15.26 -32.80
N GLY A 198 -6.73 -14.75 -33.43
CA GLY A 198 -6.36 -13.32 -33.40
C GLY A 198 -5.77 -12.82 -32.07
N PHE A 199 -5.44 -13.74 -31.14
CA PHE A 199 -4.81 -13.39 -29.86
C PHE A 199 -3.92 -14.51 -29.31
N THR A 200 -2.98 -14.13 -28.43
CA THR A 200 -2.11 -15.03 -27.67
C THR A 200 -2.32 -14.82 -26.18
N TYR A 201 -2.58 -15.92 -25.47
CA TYR A 201 -2.61 -15.99 -24.01
C TYR A 201 -1.25 -16.42 -23.48
N ARG A 202 -0.71 -15.70 -22.50
CA ARG A 202 0.58 -16.01 -21.88
C ARG A 202 0.54 -15.92 -20.36
N GLU A 203 1.03 -16.94 -19.68
CA GLU A 203 1.39 -16.92 -18.25
C GLU A 203 2.91 -16.71 -18.18
N ASP A 204 3.34 -15.48 -17.92
CA ASP A 204 4.75 -15.09 -17.85
C ASP A 204 5.20 -15.07 -16.38
N VAL A 205 6.03 -16.04 -16.02
CA VAL A 205 6.52 -16.23 -14.65
C VAL A 205 7.54 -15.15 -14.28
N ALA A 206 8.38 -14.74 -15.24
CA ALA A 206 9.41 -13.73 -15.03
C ALA A 206 8.80 -12.33 -14.78
N GLU A 207 7.79 -11.95 -15.55
CA GLU A 207 7.01 -10.73 -15.32
C GLU A 207 6.01 -10.85 -14.18
N ASN A 208 5.73 -12.07 -13.70
CA ASN A 208 4.67 -12.38 -12.75
C ASN A 208 3.31 -11.88 -13.26
N ARG A 209 2.99 -12.12 -14.54
CA ARG A 209 1.75 -11.66 -15.20
C ARG A 209 1.07 -12.74 -16.02
N VAL A 210 -0.27 -12.67 -16.04
CA VAL A 210 -1.11 -13.30 -17.05
C VAL A 210 -1.46 -12.25 -18.09
N MET A 211 -1.25 -12.54 -19.37
CA MET A 211 -1.32 -11.59 -20.46
C MET A 211 -2.20 -12.09 -21.61
N PHE A 212 -2.90 -11.17 -22.25
CA PHE A 212 -3.49 -11.35 -23.57
C PHE A 212 -2.87 -10.34 -24.53
N LEU A 213 -2.24 -10.85 -25.59
CA LEU A 213 -1.72 -10.08 -26.72
C LEU A 213 -2.69 -10.26 -27.88
N PHE A 214 -3.10 -9.17 -28.53
CA PHE A 214 -4.01 -9.23 -29.68
C PHE A 214 -3.29 -8.72 -30.92
N ASP A 215 -3.51 -9.36 -32.07
CA ASP A 215 -2.86 -8.98 -33.33
C ASP A 215 -3.35 -7.62 -33.83
N ALA A 216 -4.62 -7.31 -33.54
CA ALA A 216 -5.25 -6.03 -33.80
C ALA A 216 -6.00 -5.52 -32.57
N LYS A 217 -6.44 -4.26 -32.61
CA LYS A 217 -7.19 -3.66 -31.51
C LYS A 217 -8.49 -4.46 -31.26
N PRO A 218 -8.68 -5.08 -30.08
CA PRO A 218 -9.88 -5.84 -29.80
C PRO A 218 -11.11 -4.92 -29.76
N ASP A 219 -12.25 -5.50 -30.12
CA ASP A 219 -13.53 -4.80 -30.18
C ASP A 219 -14.00 -4.34 -28.79
N GLN A 220 -15.12 -3.61 -28.71
CA GLN A 220 -15.60 -3.09 -27.43
C GLN A 220 -16.09 -4.21 -26.49
N ALA A 221 -16.67 -5.30 -27.01
CA ALA A 221 -17.17 -6.40 -26.19
C ALA A 221 -16.01 -7.14 -25.52
N THR A 222 -14.96 -7.49 -26.26
CA THR A 222 -13.74 -8.12 -25.75
C THR A 222 -13.05 -7.26 -24.69
N ARG A 223 -12.91 -5.94 -24.94
CA ARG A 223 -12.32 -5.02 -23.94
C ARG A 223 -13.15 -4.95 -22.66
N THR A 224 -14.47 -5.05 -22.77
CA THR A 224 -15.37 -5.06 -21.60
C THR A 224 -15.26 -6.37 -20.83
N LEU A 225 -15.15 -7.50 -21.53
CA LEU A 225 -14.90 -8.83 -20.95
C LEU A 225 -13.58 -8.83 -20.17
N LEU A 226 -12.48 -8.40 -20.78
CA LEU A 226 -11.16 -8.32 -20.14
C LEU A 226 -11.21 -7.49 -18.84
N LYS A 227 -11.84 -6.31 -18.88
CA LYS A 227 -12.00 -5.45 -17.70
C LYS A 227 -12.84 -6.13 -16.61
N ARG A 228 -13.92 -6.83 -16.97
CA ARG A 228 -14.77 -7.59 -16.03
C ARG A 228 -13.95 -8.63 -15.27
N TYR A 229 -13.03 -9.31 -15.95
CA TYR A 229 -12.14 -10.29 -15.35
C TYR A 229 -10.86 -9.67 -14.73
N GLY A 230 -10.78 -8.34 -14.66
CA GLY A 230 -9.71 -7.60 -13.96
C GLY A 230 -8.41 -7.43 -14.76
N PHE A 231 -8.42 -7.71 -16.06
CA PHE A 231 -7.29 -7.42 -16.93
C PHE A 231 -7.23 -5.93 -17.26
N LYS A 232 -6.03 -5.36 -17.22
CA LYS A 232 -5.77 -3.94 -17.47
C LYS A 232 -4.87 -3.80 -18.68
N TRP A 233 -5.22 -2.88 -19.58
CA TRP A 233 -4.37 -2.56 -20.72
C TRP A 233 -3.04 -1.95 -20.25
N SER A 234 -1.93 -2.42 -20.81
CA SER A 234 -0.58 -2.02 -20.46
C SER A 234 0.22 -1.57 -21.69
N PRO A 235 0.07 -0.31 -22.14
CA PRO A 235 0.71 0.18 -23.37
C PRO A 235 2.23 0.28 -23.30
N SER A 236 2.81 0.33 -22.09
CA SER A 236 4.26 0.44 -21.90
C SER A 236 5.00 -0.90 -22.02
N ARG A 237 4.28 -2.01 -22.19
CA ARG A 237 4.86 -3.34 -22.39
C ARG A 237 4.91 -3.65 -23.89
N ASP A 238 5.88 -4.47 -24.27
CA ASP A 238 5.96 -4.97 -25.64
C ASP A 238 4.68 -5.74 -26.01
N GLY A 239 4.20 -5.55 -27.24
CA GLY A 239 2.91 -6.09 -27.70
C GLY A 239 1.65 -5.48 -27.04
N GLN A 240 1.80 -4.44 -26.20
CA GLN A 240 0.71 -3.70 -25.54
C GLN A 240 -0.39 -4.57 -24.90
N PRO A 241 -0.03 -5.60 -24.10
CA PRO A 241 -0.95 -6.61 -23.61
C PRO A 241 -2.00 -6.07 -22.65
N TRP A 242 -3.08 -6.84 -22.53
CA TRP A 242 -3.97 -6.80 -21.38
C TRP A 242 -3.42 -7.71 -20.29
N VAL A 243 -3.08 -7.14 -19.13
CA VAL A 243 -2.34 -7.85 -18.09
C VAL A 243 -3.09 -7.93 -16.77
N ARG A 244 -2.81 -9.00 -16.03
CA ARG A 244 -3.18 -9.20 -14.63
C ARG A 244 -2.02 -9.85 -13.88
N GLN A 245 -1.95 -9.69 -12.56
CA GLN A 245 -0.97 -10.39 -11.73
C GLN A 245 -1.11 -11.91 -11.86
N LEU A 246 0.02 -12.62 -11.97
CA LEU A 246 0.08 -14.08 -11.96
C LEU A 246 -0.15 -14.60 -10.53
N ASN A 247 -1.38 -15.05 -10.29
CA ASN A 247 -1.82 -15.74 -9.09
C ASN A 247 -2.95 -16.70 -9.46
N ASN A 248 -3.38 -17.57 -8.55
CA ASN A 248 -4.39 -18.59 -8.84
C ASN A 248 -5.68 -18.00 -9.45
N ALA A 249 -6.14 -16.86 -8.92
CA ALA A 249 -7.30 -16.16 -9.45
C ALA A 249 -7.05 -15.53 -10.83
N GLY A 250 -5.82 -15.07 -11.11
CA GLY A 250 -5.40 -14.56 -12.41
C GLY A 250 -5.35 -15.65 -13.47
N ILE A 251 -4.83 -16.82 -13.13
CA ILE A 251 -4.81 -18.00 -14.01
C ILE A 251 -6.26 -18.45 -14.29
N TYR A 252 -7.07 -18.61 -13.24
CA TYR A 252 -8.48 -18.97 -13.38
C TYR A 252 -9.25 -17.97 -14.27
N ASN A 253 -9.13 -16.68 -14.00
CA ASN A 253 -9.78 -15.64 -14.81
C ASN A 253 -9.23 -15.60 -16.24
N GLY A 254 -7.94 -15.87 -16.43
CA GLY A 254 -7.34 -16.00 -17.75
C GLY A 254 -7.97 -17.13 -18.55
N ARG A 255 -8.15 -18.30 -17.94
CA ARG A 255 -8.84 -19.43 -18.59
C ARG A 255 -10.28 -19.07 -18.98
N GLN A 256 -11.03 -18.45 -18.06
CA GLN A 256 -12.41 -18.02 -18.34
C GLN A 256 -12.50 -17.06 -19.53
N VAL A 257 -11.57 -16.10 -19.64
CA VAL A 257 -11.53 -15.20 -20.80
C VAL A 257 -11.11 -15.96 -22.06
N PHE A 258 -10.10 -16.83 -21.99
CA PHE A 258 -9.64 -17.63 -23.11
C PHE A 258 -10.78 -18.49 -23.69
N ASP A 259 -11.51 -19.20 -22.83
CA ASP A 259 -12.62 -20.06 -23.22
C ASP A 259 -13.78 -19.24 -23.82
N ALA A 260 -14.10 -18.08 -23.24
CA ALA A 260 -15.15 -17.18 -23.75
C ALA A 260 -14.81 -16.60 -25.13
N LEU A 261 -13.56 -16.22 -25.37
CA LEU A 261 -13.13 -15.70 -26.67
C LEU A 261 -13.15 -16.77 -27.75
N ASN A 262 -12.76 -18.01 -27.43
CA ASN A 262 -12.80 -19.11 -28.39
C ASN A 262 -14.22 -19.64 -28.63
N SER A 263 -15.11 -19.59 -27.63
CA SER A 263 -16.51 -20.02 -27.79
C SER A 263 -17.34 -19.02 -28.60
N SER A 264 -17.02 -17.73 -28.53
CA SER A 264 -17.73 -16.69 -29.28
C SER A 264 -17.56 -16.81 -30.79
N ASN A 265 -16.53 -17.51 -31.27
CA ASN A 265 -16.28 -17.74 -32.71
C ASN A 265 -16.96 -19.02 -33.26
N ILE A 266 -17.59 -19.84 -32.42
CA ILE A 266 -18.28 -21.08 -32.87
C ILE A 266 -19.75 -20.82 -33.25
N GLY A 267 -20.28 -19.62 -32.97
CA GLY A 267 -21.69 -19.27 -33.17
C GLY A 267 -22.07 -18.65 -34.53
N ASP A 268 -21.09 -18.36 -35.40
CA ASP A 268 -21.30 -17.65 -36.68
C ASP A 268 -20.98 -18.54 -37.92
N ILE A 269 -21.28 -19.85 -37.85
CA ILE A 269 -21.22 -20.78 -39.00
C ILE A 269 -22.62 -21.23 -39.41
#